data_AF-A0A928CIA1-F1
#
_entry.id   AF-A0A928CIA1-F1
#
_cell.length_a   1.000
_cell.length_b   1.000
_cell.length_c   1.000
_cell.angle_alpha   90.00
_cell.angle_beta   90.00
_cell.angle_gamma   90.00
#
_symmetry.space_group_name_H-M   'P 1'
#
loop_
_entity.id
_entity.type
_entity.pdbx_description
1 polymer ?
#
loop_
_entity_poly.entity_id
_entity_poly.type
_entity_poly.pdbx_seq_one_letter_code
_entity_poly.pdbx_strand_id
1 'polypeptide(L)'
;MTGINGLSGGLSSITNGYAASQSANLQNEMSKFQNLLDTLMTENESSPKVVDSGRVNGEYTSGFAGTFKSDADKNALPSGFAANSASNSSKKVEIDKTSKLYEKSLELESYFVKIMLSSMKNTVQKSGLMGNDSHASKMYEDMLYDELAVSMTKSAGFGLADQIYMELV
;
A
#
# COMPACT_ATOMS: atom_id res chain seq x y z
N MET A 1 -63.36 -39.26 -33.29
CA MET A 1 -62.21 -38.56 -33.90
C MET A 1 -61.82 -37.45 -32.93
N THR A 2 -60.94 -37.75 -31.97
CA THR A 2 -59.49 -37.36 -31.96
C THR A 2 -59.36 -35.84 -31.88
N GLY A 3 -59.08 -35.20 -30.74
CA GLY A 3 -58.04 -35.50 -29.75
C GLY A 3 -56.87 -34.55 -30.02
N ILE A 4 -56.57 -33.62 -29.09
CA ILE A 4 -55.27 -32.97 -28.82
C ILE A 4 -55.49 -32.17 -27.52
N ASN A 5 -55.02 -32.72 -26.40
CA ASN A 5 -54.82 -32.01 -25.14
C ASN A 5 -53.34 -32.25 -24.81
N GLY A 6 -52.49 -31.39 -25.34
CA GLY A 6 -51.04 -31.49 -25.20
C GLY A 6 -50.53 -30.57 -24.10
N LEU A 7 -49.71 -31.16 -23.22
CA LEU A 7 -48.60 -30.52 -22.51
C LEU A 7 -48.95 -29.68 -21.27
N SER A 8 -49.43 -30.37 -20.23
CA SER A 8 -49.23 -29.99 -18.83
C SER A 8 -47.96 -30.67 -18.30
N GLY A 9 -46.82 -30.01 -18.42
CA GLY A 9 -45.57 -30.46 -17.78
C GLY A 9 -44.36 -29.75 -18.36
N GLY A 10 -43.75 -28.83 -17.61
CA GLY A 10 -42.46 -28.29 -18.03
C GLY A 10 -41.90 -27.04 -17.35
N LEU A 11 -42.63 -26.33 -16.48
CA LEU A 11 -42.15 -25.03 -15.98
C LEU A 11 -41.66 -25.00 -14.52
N SER A 12 -41.80 -26.09 -13.76
CA SER A 12 -41.39 -26.12 -12.34
C SER A 12 -39.91 -26.49 -12.08
N SER A 13 -39.14 -26.81 -13.12
CA SER A 13 -37.75 -27.31 -12.98
C SER A 13 -36.67 -26.23 -13.03
N ILE A 14 -36.96 -25.04 -13.56
CA ILE A 14 -35.93 -24.02 -13.86
C ILE A 14 -35.74 -23.04 -12.69
N THR A 15 -36.73 -22.90 -11.81
CA THR A 15 -36.63 -22.04 -10.61
C THR A 15 -35.79 -22.65 -9.48
N ASN A 16 -35.58 -23.97 -9.47
CA ASN A 16 -34.77 -24.64 -8.45
C ASN A 16 -33.27 -24.62 -8.79
N GLY A 17 -32.88 -24.44 -10.06
CA GLY A 17 -31.47 -24.45 -10.48
C GLY A 17 -30.69 -23.19 -10.06
N TYR A 18 -31.32 -22.02 -10.12
CA TYR A 18 -30.69 -20.75 -9.72
C TYR A 18 -30.55 -20.61 -8.21
N ALA A 19 -31.56 -21.03 -7.44
CA ALA A 19 -31.46 -21.07 -5.98
C ALA A 19 -30.45 -22.12 -5.50
N ALA A 20 -30.36 -23.27 -6.19
CA ALA A 20 -29.39 -24.32 -5.89
C ALA A 20 -27.95 -23.95 -6.28
N SER A 21 -27.72 -23.23 -7.38
CA SER A 21 -26.37 -22.78 -7.75
C SER A 21 -25.87 -21.66 -6.83
N GLN A 22 -26.78 -20.78 -6.38
CA GLN A 22 -26.45 -19.74 -5.41
C GLN A 22 -26.18 -20.34 -4.02
N SER A 23 -26.96 -21.34 -3.59
CA SER A 23 -26.71 -22.03 -2.31
C SER A 23 -25.46 -22.89 -2.35
N ALA A 24 -25.13 -23.52 -3.49
CA ALA A 24 -23.88 -24.25 -3.69
C ALA A 24 -22.66 -23.30 -3.67
N ASN A 25 -22.76 -22.13 -4.29
CA ASN A 25 -21.71 -21.12 -4.21
C ASN A 25 -21.55 -20.59 -2.77
N LEU A 26 -22.64 -20.32 -2.06
CA LEU A 26 -22.59 -19.91 -0.65
C LEU A 26 -22.01 -21.00 0.26
N GLN A 27 -22.33 -22.26 0.02
CA GLN A 27 -21.74 -23.39 0.76
C GLN A 27 -20.25 -23.53 0.46
N ASN A 28 -19.84 -23.40 -0.80
CA ASN A 28 -18.42 -23.39 -1.17
C ASN A 28 -17.66 -22.24 -0.51
N GLU A 29 -18.24 -21.03 -0.48
CA GLU A 29 -17.65 -19.88 0.21
C GLU A 29 -17.65 -20.04 1.74
N MET A 30 -18.70 -20.62 2.33
CA MET A 30 -18.72 -20.96 3.77
C MET A 30 -17.67 -22.00 4.13
N SER A 31 -17.46 -23.01 3.28
CA SER A 31 -16.41 -24.02 3.51
C SER A 31 -15.01 -23.41 3.40
N LYS A 32 -14.78 -22.52 2.43
CA LYS A 32 -13.51 -21.77 2.34
C LYS A 32 -13.28 -20.88 3.55
N PHE A 33 -14.34 -20.20 4.03
CA PHE A 33 -14.27 -19.37 5.23
C PHE A 33 -14.02 -20.19 6.48
N GLN A 34 -14.69 -21.34 6.64
CA GLN A 34 -14.47 -22.24 7.75
C GLN A 34 -13.04 -22.78 7.77
N ASN A 35 -12.48 -23.13 6.60
CA ASN A 35 -11.08 -23.54 6.49
C ASN A 35 -10.11 -22.40 6.85
N LEU A 36 -10.44 -21.16 6.51
CA LEU A 36 -9.64 -19.99 6.89
C LEU A 36 -9.69 -19.74 8.40
N LEU A 37 -10.87 -19.84 9.01
CA LEU A 37 -11.03 -19.76 10.46
C LEU A 37 -10.29 -20.88 11.18
N ASP A 38 -10.37 -22.10 10.66
CA ASP A 38 -9.67 -23.26 11.23
C ASP A 38 -8.15 -23.11 11.08
N THR A 39 -7.67 -22.54 9.97
CA THR A 39 -6.25 -22.19 9.79
C THR A 39 -5.81 -21.15 10.83
N LEU A 40 -6.60 -20.11 11.08
CA LEU A 40 -6.29 -19.07 12.07
C LEU A 40 -6.37 -19.58 13.52
N MET A 41 -7.26 -20.54 13.81
CA MET A 41 -7.43 -21.11 15.15
C MET A 41 -6.46 -22.27 15.44
N THR A 42 -6.02 -22.98 14.40
CA THR A 42 -5.07 -24.09 14.51
C THR A 42 -3.63 -23.59 14.54
N GLU A 43 -3.32 -22.46 13.92
CA GLU A 43 -2.02 -21.79 14.06
C GLU A 43 -1.91 -21.02 15.39
N ASN A 44 -1.87 -21.76 16.50
CA ASN A 44 -1.56 -21.23 17.84
C ASN A 44 -0.08 -20.84 18.04
N GLU A 45 0.73 -20.74 16.99
CA GLU A 45 2.13 -20.25 17.02
C GLU A 45 2.56 -19.67 15.65
N SER A 46 1.67 -18.96 14.96
CA SER A 46 2.06 -18.15 13.79
C SER A 46 1.87 -16.69 14.09
N SER A 47 2.95 -16.07 14.56
CA SER A 47 3.15 -14.63 14.38
C SER A 47 2.75 -14.23 12.94
N PRO A 48 2.17 -13.03 12.72
CA PRO A 48 1.77 -12.59 11.38
C PRO A 48 2.97 -12.79 10.46
N LYS A 49 2.80 -13.57 9.38
CA LYS A 49 3.84 -13.94 8.41
C LYS A 49 4.90 -12.85 8.35
N VAL A 50 6.07 -13.12 8.93
CA VAL A 50 7.27 -12.30 8.70
C VAL A 50 7.50 -12.40 7.20
N VAL A 51 7.21 -11.31 6.49
CA VAL A 51 7.34 -11.26 5.05
C VAL A 51 8.82 -11.47 4.74
N ASP A 52 9.13 -12.21 3.67
CA ASP A 52 10.41 -12.79 3.21
C ASP A 52 11.62 -11.81 3.06
N SER A 53 11.59 -10.65 3.70
CA SER A 53 12.66 -9.65 3.69
C SER A 53 12.81 -8.90 5.02
N GLY A 54 12.41 -9.52 6.15
CA GLY A 54 12.42 -8.85 7.46
C GLY A 54 11.37 -7.75 7.58
N ARG A 55 10.37 -7.78 6.69
CA ARG A 55 9.33 -6.75 6.66
C ARG A 55 8.19 -7.16 7.56
N VAL A 56 7.76 -6.23 8.39
CA VAL A 56 6.57 -6.38 9.23
C VAL A 56 5.39 -5.80 8.46
N ASN A 57 4.20 -6.39 8.58
CA ASN A 57 2.98 -5.77 8.05
C ASN A 57 2.82 -4.37 8.68
N GLY A 58 2.73 -3.34 7.84
CA GLY A 58 2.70 -1.94 8.27
C GLY A 58 4.07 -1.26 8.36
N GLU A 59 5.17 -1.91 7.94
CA GLU A 59 6.47 -1.25 7.83
C GLU A 59 6.52 -0.33 6.59
N TYR A 60 6.31 0.96 6.83
CA TYR A 60 6.34 2.02 5.79
C TYR A 60 7.75 2.42 5.38
N THR A 61 8.77 2.11 6.19
CA THR A 61 10.17 2.48 5.93
C THR A 61 10.85 1.61 4.88
N SER A 62 10.40 0.38 4.66
CA SER A 62 11.05 -0.57 3.74
C SER A 62 10.42 -0.62 2.33
N GLY A 63 9.43 0.26 2.05
CA GLY A 63 8.70 0.30 0.79
C GLY A 63 9.51 0.78 -0.43
N PHE A 64 10.78 1.13 -0.24
CA PHE A 64 11.64 1.75 -1.25
C PHE A 64 12.61 0.78 -1.94
N ALA A 65 12.80 -0.41 -1.37
CA ALA A 65 13.67 -1.43 -1.94
C ALA A 65 13.22 -1.83 -3.35
N GLY A 66 14.13 -1.70 -4.33
CA GLY A 66 13.85 -2.04 -5.72
C GLY A 66 12.93 -1.08 -6.46
N THR A 67 12.75 0.15 -5.96
CA THR A 67 12.09 1.24 -6.71
C THR A 67 12.86 1.63 -7.97
N PHE A 68 14.19 1.56 -7.93
CA PHE A 68 15.10 1.83 -9.04
C PHE A 68 15.87 0.57 -9.38
N LYS A 69 15.72 0.08 -10.61
CA LYS A 69 16.33 -1.18 -11.09
C LYS A 69 16.89 -1.06 -12.50
N SER A 70 16.60 0.04 -13.20
CA SER A 70 17.05 0.24 -14.57
C SER A 70 18.51 0.70 -14.58
N ASP A 71 19.26 0.33 -15.62
CA ASP A 71 20.61 0.88 -15.83
C ASP A 71 20.58 2.40 -16.05
N ALA A 72 19.46 2.95 -16.51
CA ALA A 72 19.25 4.40 -16.63
C ALA A 72 19.23 5.10 -15.26
N ASP A 73 18.92 4.39 -14.18
CA ASP A 73 18.81 4.94 -12.83
C ASP A 73 20.19 5.13 -12.15
N LYS A 74 21.25 4.51 -12.70
CA LYS A 74 22.62 4.57 -12.15
C LYS A 74 23.30 5.93 -12.35
N ASN A 75 22.91 6.66 -13.39
CA ASN A 75 23.50 7.95 -13.74
C ASN A 75 22.41 9.03 -13.79
N ALA A 76 21.49 8.98 -12.83
CA ALA A 76 20.38 9.92 -12.79
C ALA A 76 20.89 11.34 -12.45
N LEU A 77 20.27 12.33 -13.09
CA LEU A 77 20.49 13.73 -12.72
C LEU A 77 19.78 14.02 -11.39
N PRO A 78 20.33 14.92 -10.56
CA PRO A 78 19.64 15.39 -9.37
C PRO A 78 18.33 16.06 -9.76
N SER A 79 17.31 15.87 -8.93
CA SER A 79 15.96 16.40 -9.11
C SER A 79 15.58 17.31 -7.94
N GLY A 80 14.52 18.10 -8.10
CA GLY A 80 13.97 18.94 -7.03
C GLY A 80 14.99 19.88 -6.38
N PHE A 81 15.05 19.86 -5.04
CA PHE A 81 15.96 20.69 -4.26
C PHE A 81 17.43 20.42 -4.55
N ALA A 82 17.82 19.15 -4.74
CA ALA A 82 19.17 18.79 -5.12
C ALA A 82 19.58 19.36 -6.48
N ALA A 83 18.66 19.43 -7.45
CA ALA A 83 18.95 20.04 -8.76
C ALA A 83 19.31 21.53 -8.62
N ASN A 84 18.57 22.26 -7.79
CA ASN A 84 18.83 23.67 -7.51
C ASN A 84 20.16 23.89 -6.77
N SER A 85 20.51 23.00 -5.83
CA SER A 85 21.80 23.06 -5.12
C SER A 85 22.98 22.64 -6.02
N ALA A 86 22.79 21.63 -6.86
CA ALA A 86 23.79 21.16 -7.81
C ALA A 86 24.06 22.18 -8.92
N SER A 87 23.07 22.98 -9.33
CA SER A 87 23.27 24.13 -10.23
C SER A 87 24.31 25.13 -9.73
N ASN A 88 24.51 25.24 -8.42
CA ASN A 88 25.50 26.13 -7.82
C ASN A 88 26.88 25.48 -7.67
N SER A 89 26.99 24.19 -7.96
CA SER A 89 28.24 23.42 -7.89
C SER A 89 28.80 23.18 -9.30
N SER A 90 30.05 23.57 -9.55
CA SER A 90 30.69 23.49 -10.87
C SER A 90 30.95 22.06 -11.39
N LYS A 91 30.47 21.03 -10.69
CA LYS A 91 30.71 19.61 -10.98
C LYS A 91 29.38 18.94 -11.28
N LYS A 92 29.28 18.27 -12.44
CA LYS A 92 28.12 17.43 -12.77
C LYS A 92 28.09 16.26 -11.79
N VAL A 93 27.16 16.29 -10.85
CA VAL A 93 26.96 15.22 -9.88
C VAL A 93 25.95 14.24 -10.48
N GLU A 94 26.39 12.99 -10.65
CA GLU A 94 25.54 11.88 -11.07
C GLU A 94 25.16 11.07 -9.84
N ILE A 95 23.89 10.66 -9.76
CA ILE A 95 23.35 9.94 -8.62
C ILE A 95 23.06 8.50 -9.04
N ASP A 96 23.64 7.55 -8.31
CA ASP A 96 23.30 6.14 -8.46
C ASP A 96 22.10 5.79 -7.59
N LYS A 97 20.92 5.84 -8.21
CA LYS A 97 19.64 5.53 -7.55
C LYS A 97 19.45 4.03 -7.27
N THR A 98 20.27 3.17 -7.87
CA THR A 98 20.22 1.71 -7.64
C THR A 98 21.02 1.30 -6.41
N SER A 99 21.82 2.21 -5.86
CA SER A 99 22.64 1.94 -4.69
C SER A 99 21.82 1.79 -3.41
N LYS A 100 22.30 0.94 -2.50
CA LYS A 100 21.71 0.79 -1.15
C LYS A 100 21.78 2.11 -0.35
N LEU A 101 22.79 2.94 -0.62
CA LEU A 101 22.90 4.26 0.00
C LEU A 101 21.75 5.18 -0.42
N TYR A 102 21.40 5.18 -1.72
CA TYR A 102 20.27 5.94 -2.22
C TYR A 102 18.94 5.42 -1.67
N GLU A 103 18.76 4.10 -1.60
CA GLU A 103 17.60 3.49 -0.93
C GLU A 103 17.45 4.04 0.50
N LYS A 104 18.51 4.04 1.30
CA LYS A 104 18.48 4.61 2.67
C LYS A 104 18.28 6.11 2.72
N SER A 105 18.78 6.85 1.73
CA SER A 105 18.54 8.29 1.61
C SER A 105 17.06 8.58 1.33
N LEU A 106 16.40 7.71 0.55
CA LEU A 106 14.97 7.78 0.24
C LEU A 106 14.09 7.41 1.44
N GLU A 107 14.50 6.40 2.22
CA GLU A 107 13.83 6.08 3.50
C GLU A 107 13.86 7.29 4.44
N LEU A 108 15.00 7.98 4.52
CA LEU A 108 15.18 9.16 5.35
C LEU A 108 14.36 10.35 4.83
N GLU A 109 14.30 10.58 3.51
CA GLU A 109 13.39 11.58 2.92
C GLU A 109 11.93 11.31 3.32
N SER A 110 11.49 10.05 3.33
CA SER A 110 10.13 9.69 3.75
C SER A 110 9.81 10.06 5.20
N TYR A 111 10.81 9.99 6.08
CA TYR A 111 10.68 10.44 7.46
C TYR A 111 10.51 11.96 7.56
N PHE A 112 11.26 12.72 6.77
CA PHE A 112 11.08 14.17 6.69
C PHE A 112 9.70 14.56 6.14
N VAL A 113 9.24 13.87 5.09
CA VAL A 113 7.89 14.09 4.54
C VAL A 113 6.82 13.77 5.59
N LYS A 114 6.97 12.70 6.36
CA LYS A 114 6.09 12.38 7.49
C LYS A 114 6.06 13.49 8.53
N ILE A 115 7.21 14.05 8.91
CA ILE A 115 7.28 15.19 9.85
C ILE A 115 6.56 16.41 9.28
N MET A 116 6.77 16.70 7.99
CA MET A 116 6.09 17.80 7.28
C MET A 116 4.57 17.61 7.32
N LEU A 117 4.09 16.42 6.91
CA LEU A 117 2.67 16.06 6.92
C LEU A 117 2.08 16.13 8.33
N SER A 118 2.81 15.66 9.34
CA SER A 118 2.40 15.75 10.74
C SER A 118 2.26 17.20 11.21
N SER A 119 3.16 18.08 10.77
CA SER A 119 3.10 19.51 11.07
C SER A 119 1.91 20.19 10.38
N MET A 120 1.63 19.81 9.13
CA MET A 120 0.44 20.26 8.40
C MET A 120 -0.85 19.78 9.10
N LYS A 121 -0.91 18.51 9.49
CA LYS A 121 -2.02 17.91 10.25
C LYS A 121 -2.28 18.68 11.54
N ASN A 122 -1.24 19.01 12.30
CA ASN A 122 -1.35 19.75 13.55
C ASN A 122 -1.89 21.18 13.39
N THR A 123 -1.78 21.75 12.18
CA THR A 123 -2.30 23.09 11.86
C THR A 123 -3.81 23.06 11.56
N VAL A 124 -4.37 21.90 11.21
CA VAL A 124 -5.80 21.75 10.98
C VAL A 124 -6.52 21.82 12.33
N GLN A 125 -7.25 22.91 12.55
CA GLN A 125 -8.05 23.07 13.77
C GLN A 125 -9.10 21.96 13.84
N LYS A 126 -9.00 21.10 14.86
CA LYS A 126 -10.04 20.14 15.21
C LYS A 126 -11.22 20.86 15.84
N SER A 127 -11.96 21.62 15.04
CA SER A 127 -13.21 22.24 15.48
C SER A 127 -14.20 21.12 15.83
N GLY A 128 -14.98 21.31 16.90
CA GLY A 128 -15.76 20.29 17.63
C GLY A 128 -16.87 19.55 16.85
N LEU A 129 -16.77 19.44 15.52
CA LEU A 129 -17.62 18.67 14.64
C LEU A 129 -17.09 17.23 14.43
N MET A 130 -15.78 17.00 14.50
CA MET A 130 -15.20 15.65 14.60
C MET A 130 -15.26 15.20 16.06
N GLY A 131 -16.47 14.81 16.48
CA GLY A 131 -16.73 14.31 17.82
C GLY A 131 -15.78 13.16 18.18
N ASN A 132 -15.20 13.26 19.37
CA ASN A 132 -14.39 12.25 20.05
C ASN A 132 -13.25 11.67 19.19
N ASP A 133 -12.07 12.26 19.39
CA ASP A 133 -10.73 11.83 18.98
C ASP A 133 -10.42 10.38 19.46
N SER A 134 -11.17 9.41 18.94
CA SER A 134 -11.09 8.01 19.33
C SER A 134 -9.69 7.49 19.06
N HIS A 135 -9.17 6.66 19.98
CA HIS A 135 -7.88 5.99 19.82
C HIS A 135 -7.80 5.25 18.48
N ALA A 136 -8.92 4.66 18.03
CA ALA A 136 -9.00 4.01 16.71
C ALA A 136 -8.84 5.01 15.55
N SER A 137 -9.48 6.19 15.63
CA SER A 137 -9.38 7.23 14.58
C SER A 137 -7.93 7.71 14.42
N LYS A 138 -7.25 7.94 15.55
CA LYS A 138 -5.84 8.36 15.55
C LYS A 138 -4.93 7.31 14.91
N MET A 139 -5.15 6.04 15.24
CA MET A 139 -4.37 4.95 14.66
C MET A 139 -4.57 4.84 13.14
N TYR A 140 -5.80 4.94 12.64
CA TYR A 140 -6.06 4.93 11.20
C TYR A 140 -5.52 6.17 10.50
N GLU A 141 -5.62 7.36 11.11
CA GLU A 141 -4.99 8.57 10.61
C GLU A 141 -3.47 8.39 10.51
N ASP A 142 -2.81 7.89 11.55
CA ASP A 142 -1.36 7.73 11.56
C ASP A 142 -0.90 6.75 10.49
N MET A 143 -1.56 5.59 10.33
CA MET A 143 -1.29 4.67 9.22
C MET A 143 -1.53 5.32 7.85
N LEU A 144 -2.57 6.15 7.71
CA LEU A 144 -2.86 6.87 6.47
C LEU A 144 -1.75 7.87 6.14
N TYR A 145 -1.29 8.65 7.13
CA TYR A 145 -0.21 9.61 6.93
C TYR A 145 1.14 8.92 6.67
N ASP A 146 1.36 7.74 7.22
CA ASP A 146 2.54 6.92 6.95
C ASP A 146 2.57 6.46 5.49
N GLU A 147 1.48 5.90 4.97
CA GLU A 147 1.37 5.51 3.56
C GLU A 147 1.42 6.72 2.62
N LEU A 148 0.78 7.84 3.03
CA LEU A 148 0.83 9.08 2.26
C LEU A 148 2.26 9.61 2.17
N ALA A 149 3.03 9.59 3.26
CA ALA A 149 4.42 10.01 3.26
C ALA A 149 5.26 9.17 2.30
N VAL A 150 5.07 7.84 2.28
CA VAL A 150 5.76 6.93 1.35
C VAL A 150 5.38 7.22 -0.09
N SER A 151 4.08 7.35 -0.37
CA SER A 151 3.58 7.64 -1.72
C SER A 151 4.09 9.01 -2.22
N MET A 152 4.02 10.04 -1.38
CA MET A 152 4.53 11.37 -1.72
C MET A 152 6.04 11.35 -1.96
N THR A 153 6.81 10.60 -1.17
CA THR A 153 8.26 10.47 -1.38
C THR A 153 8.58 9.84 -2.74
N LYS A 154 7.82 8.81 -3.15
CA LYS A 154 8.00 8.16 -4.46
C LYS A 154 7.59 9.03 -5.64
N SER A 155 6.57 9.88 -5.48
CA SER A 155 5.94 10.60 -6.61
C SER A 155 6.26 12.09 -6.67
N ALA A 156 6.48 12.76 -5.54
CA ALA A 156 6.63 14.20 -5.49
C ALA A 156 8.03 14.68 -5.92
N GLY A 157 9.05 13.82 -5.79
CA GLY A 157 10.42 14.14 -6.23
C GLY A 157 10.96 15.42 -5.58
N PHE A 158 10.86 15.53 -4.24
CA PHE A 158 11.36 16.70 -3.50
C PHE A 158 12.86 16.91 -3.70
N GLY A 159 13.60 15.84 -4.00
CA GLY A 159 15.04 15.90 -4.25
C GLY A 159 15.85 16.02 -2.97
N LEU A 160 15.26 15.73 -1.81
CA LEU A 160 15.98 15.66 -0.54
C LEU A 160 16.83 14.39 -0.48
N ALA A 161 16.29 13.25 -0.93
CA ALA A 161 17.07 12.01 -1.02
C ALA A 161 18.31 12.17 -1.91
N ASP A 162 18.15 12.87 -3.04
CA ASP A 162 19.24 13.22 -3.94
C ASP A 162 20.31 14.06 -3.22
N GLN A 163 19.91 15.08 -2.44
CA GLN A 163 20.85 15.93 -1.70
C GLN A 163 21.58 15.15 -0.61
N ILE A 164 20.86 14.32 0.15
CA ILE A 164 21.43 13.52 1.24
C ILE A 164 22.44 12.52 0.68
N TYR A 165 22.13 11.89 -0.46
CA TYR A 165 23.07 11.04 -1.18
C TYR A 165 24.34 11.80 -1.56
N MET A 166 24.20 13.02 -2.09
CA MET A 166 25.34 13.86 -2.48
C MET A 166 26.25 14.28 -1.33
N GLU A 167 25.72 14.46 -0.12
CA GLU A 167 26.52 14.80 1.07
C GLU A 167 27.27 13.60 1.66
N LEU A 168 26.85 12.38 1.31
CA LEU A 168 27.43 11.14 1.83
C LEU A 168 28.45 10.49 0.88
N VAL A 169 28.59 10.99 -0.34
CA VAL A 169 29.50 10.51 -1.39
C VAL A 169 30.65 11.48 -1.65
#